data_AF-A0A931KPD5-F1
#
_entry.id   AF-A0A931KPD5-F1
#
_cell.length_a   1.000
_cell.length_b   1.000
_cell.length_c   1.000
_cell.angle_alpha   90.00
_cell.angle_beta   90.00
_cell.angle_gamma   90.00
#
_symmetry.space_group_name_H-M   'P 1'
#
loop_
_entity.id
_entity.type
_entity.pdbx_description
1 polymer ?
#
loop_
_entity_poly.entity_id
_entity_poly.type
_entity_poly.pdbx_seq_one_letter_code
_entity_poly.pdbx_strand_id
1 'polypeptide(L)'
;MASFCSCNNEDHSHKTVGEASPKAADTAVYFYLRPQLEKEYGYTHAVQIGDDLKISGAVSMDDAGVIVAPGNMEQQMKNCYSDLEKILQHYGYSFDDVVAENVYTTDMEEFIRVSGFRHSIYKKQFPTGTWLEVKGLAVKGQLIEIDMEAHRSK
;
A
#
# COMPACT_ATOMS: atom_id res chain seq x y z
N MET A 1 -61.52 -43.36 -21.51
CA MET A 1 -60.85 -42.21 -22.18
C MET A 1 -59.68 -41.77 -21.31
N ALA A 2 -58.60 -41.29 -21.94
CA ALA A 2 -57.30 -40.87 -21.39
C ALA A 2 -56.34 -42.04 -21.10
N SER A 3 -55.49 -42.48 -22.03
CA SER A 3 -54.36 -41.82 -22.73
C SER A 3 -53.07 -41.88 -21.91
N PHE A 4 -52.12 -42.67 -22.40
CA PHE A 4 -50.71 -42.60 -22.03
C PHE A 4 -50.16 -41.19 -22.27
N CYS A 5 -49.30 -40.71 -21.38
CA CYS A 5 -48.29 -39.72 -21.75
C CYS A 5 -47.02 -40.01 -20.94
N SER A 6 -45.90 -40.02 -21.66
CA SER A 6 -44.55 -40.32 -21.21
C SER A 6 -43.73 -39.03 -21.15
N CYS A 7 -42.61 -39.08 -20.43
CA CYS A 7 -41.49 -38.12 -20.40
C CYS A 7 -41.77 -36.78 -19.66
N ASN A 8 -40.85 -36.16 -18.90
CA ASN A 8 -39.41 -36.01 -19.07
C ASN A 8 -38.71 -35.78 -17.71
N ASN A 9 -37.44 -36.22 -17.64
CA ASN A 9 -36.47 -35.74 -16.65
C ASN A 9 -36.23 -34.24 -16.85
N GLU A 10 -36.19 -33.49 -15.75
CA GLU A 10 -35.76 -32.10 -15.75
C GLU A 10 -34.26 -32.03 -16.04
N ASP A 11 -33.93 -31.49 -17.21
CA ASP A 11 -32.58 -31.08 -17.56
C ASP A 11 -32.28 -29.76 -16.86
N HIS A 12 -31.56 -29.84 -15.73
CA HIS A 12 -30.98 -28.67 -15.09
C HIS A 12 -29.95 -28.08 -16.04
N SER A 13 -30.36 -27.05 -16.78
CA SER A 13 -29.45 -26.24 -17.60
C SER A 13 -28.36 -25.67 -16.69
N HIS A 14 -27.20 -26.31 -16.73
CA HIS A 14 -25.97 -25.82 -16.13
C HIS A 14 -25.61 -24.53 -16.88
N LYS A 15 -25.93 -23.37 -16.28
CA LYS A 15 -25.34 -22.11 -16.71
C LYS A 15 -23.83 -22.26 -16.51
N THR A 16 -23.09 -22.31 -17.61
CA THR A 16 -21.65 -22.21 -17.61
C THR A 16 -21.30 -20.83 -17.05
N VAL A 17 -20.84 -20.82 -15.81
CA VAL A 17 -20.05 -19.71 -15.27
C VAL A 17 -18.87 -19.58 -16.21
N GLY A 18 -18.77 -18.44 -16.91
CA GLY A 18 -17.63 -18.16 -17.77
C GLY A 18 -16.36 -18.38 -16.96
N GLU A 19 -15.56 -19.37 -17.37
CA GLU A 19 -14.24 -19.60 -16.80
C GLU A 19 -13.45 -18.30 -16.96
N ALA A 20 -13.20 -17.63 -15.82
CA ALA A 20 -12.18 -16.61 -15.76
C ALA A 20 -10.91 -17.25 -16.28
N SER A 21 -10.43 -16.75 -17.42
CA SER A 21 -9.18 -17.21 -18.01
C SER A 21 -8.10 -17.18 -16.91
N PRO A 22 -7.29 -18.24 -16.74
CA PRO A 22 -6.32 -18.29 -15.66
C PRO A 22 -5.36 -17.11 -15.81
N LYS A 23 -5.46 -16.14 -14.87
CA LYS A 23 -4.54 -15.02 -14.78
C LYS A 23 -3.15 -15.66 -14.68
N ALA A 24 -2.26 -15.35 -15.62
CA ALA A 24 -0.88 -15.82 -15.57
C ALA A 24 -0.33 -15.56 -14.16
N ALA A 25 0.42 -16.50 -13.60
CA ALA A 25 0.94 -16.36 -12.23
C ALA A 25 1.67 -15.02 -12.10
N ASP A 26 1.07 -14.11 -11.33
CA ASP A 26 1.53 -12.74 -11.17
C ASP A 26 2.94 -12.80 -10.51
N THR A 27 3.99 -12.60 -11.32
CA THR A 27 5.38 -12.68 -10.86
C THR A 27 5.72 -11.43 -10.06
N ALA A 28 6.36 -11.61 -8.90
CA ALA A 28 6.75 -10.50 -8.04
C ALA A 28 7.86 -9.64 -8.66
N VAL A 29 7.68 -8.32 -8.65
CA VAL A 29 8.67 -7.32 -9.11
C VAL A 29 9.11 -6.45 -7.93
N TYR A 30 10.41 -6.41 -7.68
CA TYR A 30 11.01 -5.78 -6.50
C TYR A 30 11.62 -4.42 -6.82
N PHE A 31 11.42 -3.44 -5.95
CA PHE A 31 12.01 -2.11 -6.05
C PHE A 31 12.75 -1.72 -4.77
N TYR A 32 13.90 -1.08 -4.98
CA TYR A 32 14.84 -0.65 -3.95
C TYR A 32 15.03 0.86 -4.08
N LEU A 33 14.57 1.63 -3.09
CA LEU A 33 14.73 3.07 -3.08
C LEU A 33 16.16 3.45 -2.66
N ARG A 34 16.71 2.70 -1.71
CA ARG A 34 18.08 2.87 -1.18
C ARG A 34 18.79 1.52 -1.12
N PRO A 35 19.27 0.99 -2.27
CA PRO A 35 19.69 -0.41 -2.39
C PRO A 35 20.76 -0.85 -1.40
N GLN A 36 21.72 0.01 -1.08
CA GLN A 36 22.79 -0.32 -0.13
C GLN A 36 22.24 -0.51 1.30
N LEU A 37 21.42 0.42 1.77
CA LEU A 37 20.81 0.35 3.11
C LEU A 37 19.80 -0.79 3.20
N GLU A 38 18.95 -0.95 2.19
CA GLU A 38 17.96 -2.03 2.14
C GLU A 38 18.63 -3.41 2.18
N LYS A 39 19.76 -3.57 1.50
CA LYS A 39 20.59 -4.77 1.59
C LYS A 39 21.20 -4.97 2.98
N GLU A 40 21.67 -3.90 3.62
CA GLU A 40 22.26 -3.97 4.96
C GLU A 40 21.24 -4.34 6.04
N TYR A 41 20.04 -3.74 5.99
CA TYR A 41 18.95 -4.00 6.93
C TYR A 41 18.14 -5.27 6.60
N GLY A 42 18.19 -5.75 5.35
CA GLY A 42 17.53 -6.98 4.93
C GLY A 42 16.05 -6.82 4.59
N TYR A 43 15.67 -5.75 3.89
CA TYR A 43 14.30 -5.56 3.38
C TYR A 43 14.29 -5.08 1.92
N THR A 44 13.12 -5.10 1.29
CA THR A 44 12.87 -4.47 -0.02
C THR A 44 11.84 -3.37 0.18
N HIS A 45 12.02 -2.23 -0.49
CA HIS A 45 11.14 -1.09 -0.29
C HIS A 45 9.73 -1.32 -0.81
N ALA A 46 9.60 -1.96 -1.97
CA ALA A 46 8.31 -2.30 -2.52
C ALA A 46 8.33 -3.59 -3.34
N VAL A 47 7.19 -4.28 -3.34
CA VAL A 47 6.96 -5.49 -4.12
C VAL A 47 5.62 -5.38 -4.82
N GLN A 48 5.64 -5.44 -6.15
CA GLN A 48 4.43 -5.52 -6.97
C GLN A 48 4.13 -6.98 -7.30
N ILE A 49 2.88 -7.40 -7.13
CA ILE A 49 2.37 -8.73 -7.50
C ILE A 49 1.11 -8.51 -8.34
N GLY A 50 1.25 -8.55 -9.66
CA GLY A 50 0.14 -8.26 -10.57
C GLY A 50 -0.31 -6.81 -10.44
N ASP A 51 -1.55 -6.62 -10.01
CA ASP A 51 -2.15 -5.29 -9.82
C ASP A 51 -2.01 -4.76 -8.37
N ASP A 52 -1.51 -5.60 -7.44
CA ASP A 52 -1.25 -5.24 -6.05
C ASP A 52 0.18 -4.73 -5.86
N LEU A 53 0.33 -3.70 -5.03
CA LEU A 53 1.62 -3.13 -4.63
C LEU A 53 1.69 -3.04 -3.11
N LYS A 54 2.71 -3.67 -2.52
CA LYS A 54 3.03 -3.57 -1.10
C LYS A 54 4.25 -2.68 -0.92
N ILE A 55 4.15 -1.66 -0.07
CA ILE A 55 5.22 -0.69 0.18
C ILE A 55 5.60 -0.76 1.66
N SER A 56 6.90 -0.91 1.93
CA SER A 56 7.48 -0.92 3.27
C SER A 56 7.38 0.45 3.94
N GLY A 57 7.72 0.53 5.23
CA GLY A 57 7.70 1.77 5.99
C GLY A 57 8.66 2.81 5.42
N ALA A 58 8.11 3.94 4.99
CA ALA A 58 8.89 5.11 4.60
C ALA A 58 9.16 5.99 5.82
N VAL A 59 10.41 6.43 5.95
CA VAL A 59 10.93 7.29 7.02
C VAL A 59 11.73 8.46 6.44
N SER A 60 11.83 9.55 7.18
CA SER A 60 12.56 10.74 6.73
C SER A 60 14.07 10.59 6.84
N MET A 61 14.72 10.20 5.74
CA MET A 61 16.17 10.08 5.64
C MET A 61 16.69 10.36 4.22
N ASP A 62 17.98 10.65 4.08
CA ASP A 62 18.65 10.74 2.78
C ASP A 62 19.10 9.36 2.27
N ASP A 63 19.77 9.32 1.12
CA ASP A 63 20.25 8.07 0.50
C ASP A 63 21.37 7.38 1.31
N ALA A 64 22.02 8.12 2.22
CA ALA A 64 23.03 7.60 3.14
C ALA A 64 22.42 7.12 4.48
N GLY A 65 21.10 7.22 4.64
CA GLY A 65 20.38 6.78 5.85
C GLY A 65 20.45 7.77 6.99
N VAL A 66 20.88 9.01 6.72
CA VAL A 66 20.91 10.09 7.70
C VAL A 66 19.53 10.70 7.82
N ILE A 67 19.03 10.86 9.06
CA ILE A 67 17.72 11.46 9.31
C ILE A 67 17.67 12.88 8.77
N VAL A 68 16.64 13.16 7.97
CA VAL A 68 16.34 14.50 7.47
C VAL A 68 15.28 15.14 8.37
N ALA A 69 15.47 16.41 8.70
CA ALA A 69 14.60 17.20 9.58
C ALA A 69 14.42 16.58 10.99
N PRO A 70 15.51 16.39 11.75
CA PRO A 70 15.43 15.86 13.11
C PRO A 70 14.57 16.79 13.99
N GLY A 71 13.65 16.20 14.77
CA GLY A 71 12.78 16.95 15.68
C GLY A 71 11.60 17.68 15.03
N ASN A 72 11.36 17.49 13.72
CA ASN A 72 10.26 18.14 13.00
C ASN A 72 9.31 17.09 12.39
N MET A 73 8.22 16.77 13.10
CA MET A 73 7.22 15.76 12.68
C MET A 73 6.64 16.07 11.31
N GLU A 74 6.20 17.31 11.08
CA GLU A 74 5.56 17.71 9.82
C GLU A 74 6.48 17.51 8.63
N GLN A 75 7.74 17.96 8.74
CA GLN A 75 8.70 17.81 7.65
C GLN A 75 9.09 16.34 7.43
N GLN A 76 9.23 15.55 8.51
CA GLN A 76 9.48 14.12 8.36
C GLN A 76 8.33 13.42 7.65
N MET A 77 7.08 13.71 8.03
CA MET A 77 5.89 13.19 7.36
C MET A 77 5.85 13.56 5.87
N LYS A 78 6.15 14.82 5.53
CA LYS A 78 6.24 15.26 4.13
C LYS A 78 7.30 14.50 3.34
N ASN A 79 8.45 14.21 3.96
CA ASN A 79 9.51 13.44 3.33
C ASN A 79 9.07 11.98 3.10
N CYS A 80 8.37 11.36 4.05
CA CYS A 80 7.77 10.04 3.87
C CYS A 80 6.85 10.04 2.64
N TYR A 81 5.90 10.98 2.54
CA TYR A 81 5.01 11.09 1.38
C TYR A 81 5.75 11.31 0.07
N SER A 82 6.85 12.07 0.07
CA SER A 82 7.68 12.27 -1.12
C SER A 82 8.35 10.98 -1.59
N ASP A 83 8.84 10.15 -0.68
CA ASP A 83 9.43 8.86 -1.03
C ASP A 83 8.36 7.86 -1.52
N LEU A 84 7.23 7.82 -0.83
CA LEU A 84 6.07 7.00 -1.21
C LEU A 84 5.57 7.37 -2.62
N GLU A 85 5.55 8.66 -2.96
CA GLU A 85 5.22 9.11 -4.32
C GLU A 85 6.19 8.57 -5.37
N LYS A 86 7.51 8.61 -5.12
CA LYS A 86 8.52 8.06 -6.05
C LYS A 86 8.29 6.58 -6.30
N ILE A 87 7.96 5.82 -5.25
CA ILE A 87 7.69 4.38 -5.33
C ILE A 87 6.42 4.10 -6.12
N LEU A 88 5.33 4.80 -5.81
CA LEU A 88 4.07 4.67 -6.56
C LEU A 88 4.30 4.98 -8.05
N GLN A 89 4.98 6.09 -8.36
CA GLN A 89 5.28 6.49 -9.73
C GLN A 89 6.16 5.47 -10.47
N HIS A 90 7.12 4.83 -9.79
CA HIS A 90 7.96 3.78 -10.39
C HIS A 90 7.12 2.65 -11.00
N TYR A 91 6.03 2.26 -10.34
CA TYR A 91 5.13 1.21 -10.81
C TYR A 91 3.93 1.73 -11.64
N GLY A 92 3.87 3.04 -11.87
CA GLY A 92 2.74 3.70 -12.56
C GLY A 92 1.46 3.76 -11.73
N TYR A 93 1.58 3.85 -10.41
CA TYR A 93 0.49 4.10 -9.46
C TYR A 93 0.51 5.57 -9.02
N SER A 94 -0.57 5.97 -8.36
CA SER A 94 -0.73 7.26 -7.71
C SER A 94 -1.31 7.07 -6.31
N PHE A 95 -1.43 8.15 -5.54
CA PHE A 95 -2.11 8.11 -4.24
C PHE A 95 -3.61 7.75 -4.35
N ASP A 96 -4.23 7.91 -5.52
CA ASP A 96 -5.61 7.48 -5.75
C ASP A 96 -5.76 5.95 -5.82
N ASP A 97 -4.65 5.23 -6.03
CA ASP A 97 -4.62 3.76 -6.03
C ASP A 97 -4.32 3.18 -4.63
N VAL A 98 -3.98 4.02 -3.65
CA VAL A 98 -3.67 3.58 -2.28
C VAL A 98 -4.97 3.15 -1.58
N VAL A 99 -5.00 1.90 -1.15
CA VAL A 99 -6.18 1.30 -0.48
C VAL A 99 -6.02 1.24 1.03
N ALA A 100 -4.78 1.10 1.53
CA ALA A 100 -4.46 1.06 2.95
C ALA A 100 -3.20 1.89 3.24
N GLU A 101 -3.20 2.63 4.34
CA GLU A 101 -2.06 3.40 4.86
C GLU A 101 -1.99 3.23 6.38
N ASN A 102 -0.88 2.74 6.91
CA ASN A 102 -0.66 2.69 8.35
C ASN A 102 0.40 3.69 8.77
N VAL A 103 0.22 4.26 9.96
CA VAL A 103 1.14 5.26 10.53
C VAL A 103 1.61 4.79 11.90
N TYR A 104 2.92 4.81 12.10
CA TYR A 104 3.55 4.60 13.38
C TYR A 104 4.27 5.89 13.76
N THR A 105 3.98 6.43 14.94
CA THR A 105 4.55 7.71 15.38
C THR A 105 5.04 7.65 16.81
N THR A 106 6.05 8.43 17.16
CA THR A 106 6.54 8.54 18.53
C THR A 106 5.81 9.61 19.35
N ASP A 107 4.93 10.39 18.71
CA ASP A 107 4.13 11.45 19.34
C ASP A 107 2.82 11.62 18.57
N MET A 108 1.74 11.00 19.06
CA MET A 108 0.43 11.03 18.42
C MET A 108 -0.21 12.41 18.48
N GLU A 109 0.04 13.19 19.54
CA GLU A 109 -0.51 14.53 19.67
C GLU A 109 0.03 15.45 18.56
N GLU A 110 1.35 15.45 18.38
CA GLU A 110 2.01 16.20 17.32
C GLU A 110 1.61 15.69 15.93
N PHE A 111 1.52 14.37 15.74
CA PHE A 111 1.04 13.80 14.48
C PHE A 111 -0.39 14.26 14.15
N ILE A 112 -1.33 14.19 15.09
CA ILE A 112 -2.72 14.66 14.88
C ILE A 112 -2.72 16.13 14.45
N ARG A 113 -1.90 16.98 15.09
CA ARG A 113 -1.77 18.40 14.77
C ARG A 113 -1.36 18.66 13.31
N VAL A 114 -0.47 17.83 12.77
CA VAL A 114 0.10 18.01 11.41
C VAL A 114 -0.57 17.15 10.35
N SER A 115 -1.32 16.10 10.73
CA SER A 115 -1.96 15.10 9.85
C SER A 115 -2.85 15.70 8.76
N GLY A 116 -3.33 16.93 8.95
CA GLY A 116 -4.10 17.70 7.97
C GLY A 116 -3.41 17.83 6.61
N PHE A 117 -2.07 17.75 6.56
CA PHE A 117 -1.31 17.70 5.30
C PHE A 117 -1.80 16.61 4.33
N ARG A 118 -2.36 15.50 4.84
CA ARG A 118 -2.92 14.42 4.00
C ARG A 118 -4.00 14.89 3.03
N HIS A 119 -4.72 15.98 3.34
CA HIS A 119 -5.69 16.60 2.41
C HIS A 119 -5.01 17.22 1.17
N SER A 120 -3.72 17.54 1.22
CA SER A 120 -2.97 17.97 0.05
C SER A 120 -2.63 16.82 -0.89
N ILE A 121 -2.63 15.58 -0.38
CA ILE A 121 -2.25 14.35 -1.09
C ILE A 121 -3.50 13.63 -1.61
N TYR A 122 -4.38 13.20 -0.71
CA TYR A 122 -5.57 12.42 -1.05
C TYR A 122 -6.72 13.36 -1.43
N LYS A 123 -7.04 13.43 -2.73
CA LYS A 123 -8.06 14.34 -3.27
C LYS A 123 -9.42 13.70 -3.46
N LYS A 124 -9.45 12.40 -3.75
CA LYS A 124 -10.68 11.65 -4.00
C LYS A 124 -11.25 11.07 -2.71
N GLN A 125 -10.47 10.26 -2.02
CA GLN A 125 -10.83 9.58 -0.78
C GLN A 125 -9.56 9.22 -0.01
N PHE A 126 -9.68 9.09 1.30
CA PHE A 126 -8.59 8.55 2.12
C PHE A 126 -8.58 7.02 2.07
N PRO A 127 -7.40 6.37 2.15
CA PRO A 127 -7.31 4.92 2.34
C PRO A 127 -7.81 4.50 3.72
N THR A 128 -8.09 3.20 3.88
CA THR A 128 -8.25 2.62 5.23
C THR A 128 -6.89 2.62 5.97
N GLY A 129 -6.88 2.42 7.29
CA GLY A 129 -5.61 2.45 8.01
C GLY A 129 -5.73 2.28 9.51
N THR A 130 -4.58 2.00 10.14
CA THR A 130 -4.39 2.03 11.59
C THR A 130 -3.26 2.99 11.95
N TRP A 131 -3.46 3.82 12.97
CA TRP A 131 -2.44 4.72 13.50
C TRP A 131 -2.08 4.32 14.92
N LEU A 132 -0.79 4.12 15.18
CA LEU A 132 -0.28 3.68 16.49
C LEU A 132 0.79 4.64 16.98
N GLU A 133 0.68 5.02 18.26
CA GLU A 133 1.81 5.59 18.97
C GLU A 133 2.73 4.47 19.44
N VAL A 134 4.03 4.58 19.15
CA VAL A 134 5.05 3.58 19.48
C VAL A 134 6.17 4.21 20.29
N LYS A 135 6.85 3.39 21.10
CA LYS A 135 7.96 3.87 21.94
C LYS A 135 9.14 4.45 21.13
N GLY A 136 9.31 4.00 19.90
CA GLY A 136 10.40 4.40 19.01
C GLY A 136 10.33 3.65 17.69
N LEU A 137 11.01 4.21 16.69
CA LEU A 137 11.19 3.62 15.35
C LEU A 137 12.60 3.06 15.20
N ALA A 138 12.93 2.53 14.01
CA ALA A 138 14.19 1.81 13.75
C ALA A 138 15.45 2.64 14.07
N VAL A 139 15.44 3.93 13.76
CA VAL A 139 16.56 4.84 14.02
C VAL A 139 16.12 5.95 14.97
N LYS A 140 16.91 6.17 16.03
CA LYS A 140 16.65 7.22 17.02
C LYS A 140 16.57 8.60 16.34
N GLY A 141 15.44 9.29 16.52
CA GLY A 141 15.18 10.62 15.96
C GLY A 141 14.20 10.61 14.78
N GLN A 142 13.86 9.43 14.26
CA GLN A 142 12.66 9.25 13.44
C GLN A 142 11.43 9.43 14.33
N LEU A 143 10.46 10.19 13.84
CA LEU A 143 9.23 10.55 14.56
C LEU A 143 7.99 9.91 13.95
N ILE A 144 8.08 9.54 12.67
CA ILE A 144 6.98 8.94 11.91
C ILE A 144 7.53 7.94 10.88
N GLU A 145 6.80 6.85 10.73
CA GLU A 145 6.98 5.84 9.69
C GLU A 145 5.60 5.54 9.07
N ILE A 146 5.55 5.47 7.74
CA ILE A 146 4.30 5.28 6.99
C ILE A 146 4.48 4.11 6.02
N ASP A 147 3.66 3.07 6.18
CA ASP A 147 3.55 1.98 5.20
C ASP A 147 2.24 2.12 4.42
N MET A 148 2.18 1.51 3.23
CA MET A 148 0.94 1.50 2.46
C MET A 148 0.83 0.34 1.48
N GLU A 149 -0.41 0.10 1.09
CA GLU A 149 -0.77 -0.84 0.03
C GLU A 149 -1.57 -0.10 -1.04
N ALA A 150 -1.26 -0.40 -2.31
CA ALA A 150 -1.98 0.14 -3.45
C ALA A 150 -2.51 -0.99 -4.35
N HIS A 151 -3.65 -0.74 -4.98
CA HIS A 151 -4.29 -1.69 -5.89
C HIS A 151 -4.86 -0.96 -7.09
N ARG A 152 -4.50 -1.41 -8.29
CA ARG A 152 -5.05 -0.86 -9.53
C ARG A 152 -6.39 -1.52 -9.87
N SER A 153 -7.48 -0.79 -9.68
CA SER A 153 -8.78 -1.19 -10.20
C SER A 153 -8.81 -0.93 -11.71
N LYS A 154 -8.89 -1.99 -12.52
CA LYS A 154 -9.01 -1.90 -13.98
C LYS A 154 -10.31 -1.23 -14.43
#